data_AF-A0A928X3G3-F1
#
_entry.id   AF-A0A928X3G3-F1
#
_cell.length_a   1.000
_cell.length_b   1.000
_cell.length_c   1.000
_cell.angle_alpha   90.00
_cell.angle_beta   90.00
_cell.angle_gamma   90.00
#
_symmetry.space_group_name_H-M   'P 1'
#
loop_
_entity.id
_entity.type
_entity.pdbx_description
1 polymer ?
#
loop_
_entity_poly.entity_id
_entity_poly.type
_entity_poly.pdbx_seq_one_letter_code
_entity_poly.pdbx_strand_id
1 'polypeptide(L)'
;MNKQATIFLDYNETFDDIRDGKGKIFMSALSRFVAHFKGNVKIVVITAAPYNREFFNIRPEFKITMAHFPRNLRDKFAYLIEGNCQYVTPLYSDYDTIEFGDAIELKNFGTKKDGVEQYFRWVESKDQSSVCVFAGNNEESDLIMMDANIGDREKYFLLANRRVLKSANYPIYKLSMHRPTHTFSVVNDILENTTPPITELPSELIIKTGAKSYGLGRGFYALSDIAKEKERTL
;
A
#
# COMPACT_ATOMS: atom_id res chain seq x y z
N MET A 1 -11.82 19.82 -1.94
CA MET A 1 -12.10 18.50 -1.33
C MET A 1 -10.95 18.11 -0.41
N ASN A 2 -11.25 17.58 0.77
CA ASN A 2 -10.23 16.91 1.58
C ASN A 2 -9.83 15.63 0.85
N LYS A 3 -8.59 15.58 0.36
CA LYS A 3 -8.02 14.39 -0.26
C LYS A 3 -7.50 13.51 0.85
N GLN A 4 -7.91 12.25 0.92
CA GLN A 4 -7.37 11.28 1.86
C GLN A 4 -7.11 9.96 1.13
N ALA A 5 -6.03 9.27 1.49
CA ALA A 5 -5.73 7.94 1.00
C ALA A 5 -5.45 6.97 2.15
N THR A 6 -5.82 5.71 1.96
CA THR A 6 -5.47 4.60 2.84
C THR A 6 -4.56 3.62 2.09
N ILE A 7 -3.44 3.25 2.69
CA ILE A 7 -2.45 2.34 2.13
C ILE A 7 -2.40 1.08 3.00
N PHE A 8 -2.64 -0.08 2.42
CA PHE A 8 -2.40 -1.37 3.04
C PHE A 8 -1.06 -1.93 2.56
N LEU A 9 -0.12 -2.14 3.50
CA LEU A 9 1.20 -2.68 3.23
C LEU A 9 1.32 -4.08 3.82
N ASP A 10 1.65 -5.08 3.02
CA ASP A 10 2.05 -6.39 3.54
C ASP A 10 3.42 -6.30 4.22
N TYR A 11 3.50 -6.70 5.49
CA TYR A 11 4.71 -6.57 6.29
C TYR A 11 5.90 -7.33 5.69
N ASN A 12 5.71 -8.63 5.44
CA ASN A 12 6.77 -9.56 5.03
C ASN A 12 7.43 -9.18 3.69
N GLU A 13 6.79 -8.28 2.94
CA GLU A 13 7.19 -7.98 1.56
C GLU A 13 7.60 -6.53 1.35
N THR A 14 7.33 -5.68 2.33
CA THR A 14 7.63 -4.26 2.26
C THR A 14 8.83 -3.88 3.11
N PHE A 15 9.05 -4.53 4.25
CA PHE A 15 9.92 -3.99 5.31
C PHE A 15 11.27 -4.70 5.49
N ASP A 16 11.43 -5.93 5.00
CA ASP A 16 12.66 -6.73 5.19
C ASP A 16 13.93 -6.00 4.73
N ASP A 17 13.89 -5.37 3.55
CA ASP A 17 15.06 -4.74 2.91
C ASP A 17 15.14 -3.22 3.15
N ILE A 18 14.22 -2.65 3.93
CA ILE A 18 14.31 -1.25 4.36
C ILE A 18 15.54 -1.06 5.24
N ARG A 19 15.84 -2.04 6.10
CA ARG A 19 17.02 -2.05 6.98
C ARG A 19 18.33 -2.12 6.21
N ASP A 20 18.32 -2.69 5.00
CA ASP A 20 19.52 -2.88 4.16
C ASP A 20 19.86 -1.65 3.29
N GLY A 21 19.36 -0.47 3.64
CA GLY A 21 19.63 0.78 2.91
C GLY A 21 18.89 0.91 1.56
N LYS A 22 18.13 -0.12 1.14
CA LYS A 22 17.27 -0.09 -0.06
C LYS A 22 15.97 0.69 0.16
N GLY A 23 15.62 0.95 1.42
CA GLY A 23 14.43 1.72 1.81
C GLY A 23 14.41 3.19 1.40
N LYS A 24 15.54 3.78 0.97
CA LYS A 24 15.59 5.22 0.61
C LYS A 24 14.66 5.58 -0.56
N ILE A 25 14.58 4.72 -1.58
CA ILE A 25 13.73 4.96 -2.75
C ILE A 25 12.26 4.79 -2.37
N PHE A 26 11.95 3.77 -1.57
CA PHE A 26 10.63 3.56 -1.00
C PHE A 26 10.16 4.78 -0.20
N MET A 27 10.96 5.22 0.79
CA MET A 27 10.63 6.37 1.63
C MET A 27 10.49 7.66 0.83
N SER A 28 11.38 7.91 -0.14
CA SER A 28 11.29 9.09 -1.00
C SER A 28 10.00 9.10 -1.83
N ALA A 29 9.65 7.97 -2.43
CA ALA A 29 8.42 7.83 -3.20
C ALA A 29 7.16 7.95 -2.33
N LEU A 30 7.16 7.30 -1.16
CA LEU A 30 6.08 7.40 -0.20
C LEU A 30 5.91 8.84 0.29
N SER A 31 7.00 9.57 0.53
CA SER A 31 6.96 11.00 0.90
C SER A 31 6.33 11.86 -0.19
N ARG A 32 6.60 11.58 -1.46
CA ARG A 32 5.95 12.27 -2.59
C ARG A 32 4.46 11.96 -2.64
N PHE A 33 4.07 10.71 -2.45
CA PHE A 33 2.67 10.29 -2.40
C PHE A 33 1.94 10.98 -1.24
N VAL A 34 2.51 10.95 -0.04
CA VAL A 34 1.97 11.64 1.15
C VAL A 34 1.82 13.15 0.91
N ALA A 35 2.79 13.79 0.26
CA ALA A 35 2.73 15.21 -0.06
C ALA A 35 1.59 15.55 -1.04
N HIS A 36 1.31 14.67 -2.02
CA HIS A 36 0.19 14.85 -2.95
C HIS A 36 -1.17 14.92 -2.22
N PHE A 37 -1.37 14.07 -1.21
CA PHE A 37 -2.55 14.08 -0.33
C PHE A 37 -2.44 15.10 0.82
N LYS A 38 -1.51 16.07 0.76
CA LYS A 38 -1.29 17.10 1.80
C LYS A 38 -1.09 16.52 3.21
N GLY A 39 -0.53 15.32 3.31
CA GLY A 39 -0.31 14.62 4.57
C GLY A 39 -1.50 13.78 5.06
N ASN A 40 -2.65 13.79 4.39
CA ASN A 40 -3.82 12.99 4.74
C ASN A 40 -3.71 11.57 4.18
N VAL A 41 -2.73 10.83 4.67
CA VAL A 41 -2.52 9.42 4.31
C VAL A 41 -2.53 8.59 5.59
N LYS A 42 -3.27 7.48 5.57
CA LYS A 42 -3.21 6.45 6.60
C LYS A 42 -2.52 5.22 6.03
N ILE A 43 -1.61 4.65 6.79
CA ILE A 43 -0.90 3.42 6.46
C ILE A 43 -1.32 2.36 7.46
N VAL A 44 -1.84 1.28 6.93
CA VAL A 44 -2.24 0.07 7.64
C VAL A 44 -1.27 -1.03 7.22
N VAL A 45 -0.60 -1.65 8.17
CA VAL A 45 0.27 -2.80 7.91
C VAL A 45 -0.52 -4.08 8.14
N ILE A 46 -0.44 -5.05 7.24
CA ILE A 46 -1.09 -6.36 7.37
C ILE A 46 -0.02 -7.44 7.43
N THR A 47 -0.18 -8.40 8.34
CA THR A 47 0.69 -9.57 8.43
C THR A 47 -0.08 -10.84 8.80
N ALA A 48 0.42 -11.99 8.35
CA ALA A 48 -0.01 -13.30 8.82
C ALA A 48 0.59 -13.66 10.20
N ALA A 49 1.62 -12.92 10.65
CA ALA A 49 2.31 -13.20 11.89
C ALA A 49 1.34 -13.11 13.10
N PRO A 50 1.43 -14.06 14.05
CA PRO A 50 0.55 -14.10 15.21
C PRO A 50 0.75 -12.89 16.13
N TYR A 51 -0.34 -12.40 16.72
CA TYR A 51 -0.30 -11.31 17.72
C TYR A 51 0.31 -11.77 19.06
N ASN A 52 -0.18 -12.90 19.60
CA ASN A 52 0.05 -13.32 20.99
C ASN A 52 1.18 -14.36 21.17
N ARG A 53 2.04 -14.55 20.16
CA ARG A 53 3.19 -15.47 20.25
C ARG A 53 4.48 -14.68 20.23
N GLU A 54 5.07 -14.47 21.39
CA GLU A 54 6.24 -13.59 21.62
C GLU A 54 7.39 -13.82 20.63
N PHE A 55 7.70 -15.07 20.30
CA PHE A 55 8.78 -15.42 19.36
C PHE A 55 8.42 -15.32 17.87
N PHE A 56 7.14 -15.21 17.54
CA PHE A 56 6.64 -15.23 16.17
C PHE A 56 5.91 -13.95 15.77
N ASN A 57 5.69 -13.02 16.70
CA ASN A 57 5.13 -11.72 16.38
C ASN A 57 6.21 -10.82 15.77
N ILE A 58 5.77 -9.86 14.97
CA ILE A 58 6.68 -8.95 14.24
C ILE A 58 6.94 -7.64 14.98
N ARG A 59 6.32 -7.42 16.14
CA ARG A 59 6.27 -6.10 16.77
C ARG A 59 7.64 -5.53 17.16
N PRO A 60 8.56 -6.30 17.79
CA PRO A 60 9.90 -5.79 18.09
C PRO A 60 10.66 -5.37 16.83
N GLU A 61 10.58 -6.22 15.80
CA GLU A 61 11.25 -6.00 14.52
C GLU A 61 10.66 -4.81 13.75
N PHE A 62 9.34 -4.68 13.77
CA PHE A 62 8.62 -3.57 13.17
C PHE A 62 8.94 -2.25 13.88
N LYS A 63 9.04 -2.25 15.21
CA LYS A 63 9.46 -1.08 16.01
C LYS A 63 10.85 -0.59 15.61
N ILE A 64 11.80 -1.52 15.46
CA ILE A 64 13.16 -1.22 14.96
C ILE A 64 13.10 -0.67 13.52
N THR A 65 12.32 -1.31 12.65
CA THR A 65 12.18 -0.86 11.26
C THR A 65 11.63 0.56 11.18
N MET A 66 10.63 0.90 11.99
CA MET A 66 10.04 2.24 12.03
C MET A 66 11.03 3.31 12.47
N ALA A 67 12.09 2.98 13.20
CA ALA A 67 13.12 3.95 13.55
C ALA A 67 13.86 4.53 12.34
N HIS A 68 13.90 3.80 11.22
CA HIS A 68 14.51 4.27 9.97
C HIS A 68 13.62 5.23 9.17
N PHE A 69 12.33 5.31 9.46
CA PHE A 69 11.42 6.21 8.76
C PHE A 69 11.53 7.63 9.30
N PRO A 70 11.53 8.65 8.43
CA PRO A 70 11.41 10.03 8.89
C PRO A 70 10.04 10.24 9.54
N ARG A 71 9.98 11.09 10.56
CA ARG A 71 8.78 11.32 11.39
C ARG A 71 7.52 11.60 10.56
N ASN A 72 7.63 12.43 9.53
CA ASN A 72 6.50 12.78 8.66
C ASN A 72 5.85 11.58 7.94
N LEU A 73 6.61 10.51 7.72
CA LEU A 73 6.09 9.24 7.18
C LEU A 73 5.65 8.30 8.28
N ARG A 74 6.43 8.23 9.37
CA ARG A 74 6.11 7.40 10.53
C ARG A 74 4.76 7.76 11.16
N ASP A 75 4.44 9.05 11.24
CA ASP A 75 3.14 9.56 11.71
C ASP A 75 1.94 9.10 10.85
N LYS A 76 2.18 8.49 9.68
CA LYS A 76 1.13 7.95 8.81
C LYS A 76 0.77 6.51 9.13
N PHE A 77 1.62 5.78 9.85
CA PHE A 77 1.33 4.42 10.30
C PHE A 77 0.30 4.47 11.41
N ALA A 78 -0.93 4.04 11.09
CA ALA A 78 -2.08 4.18 11.96
C ALA A 78 -2.48 2.85 12.60
N TYR A 79 -2.33 1.74 11.88
CA TYR A 79 -2.78 0.44 12.35
C TYR A 79 -1.88 -0.70 11.89
N LEU A 80 -1.84 -1.75 12.70
CA LEU A 80 -1.23 -3.04 12.40
C LEU A 80 -2.29 -4.13 12.52
N ILE A 81 -2.54 -4.88 11.45
CA ILE A 81 -3.46 -6.01 11.37
C ILE A 81 -2.65 -7.31 11.42
N GLU A 82 -2.92 -8.16 12.41
CA GLU A 82 -2.08 -9.32 12.78
C GLU A 82 -2.91 -10.62 12.85
N GLY A 83 -2.20 -11.74 12.85
CA GLY A 83 -2.77 -13.07 13.11
C GLY A 83 -3.75 -13.52 12.03
N ASN A 84 -3.42 -13.31 10.75
CA ASN A 84 -4.35 -13.57 9.63
C ASN A 84 -5.64 -12.73 9.73
N CYS A 85 -5.46 -11.44 9.99
CA CYS A 85 -6.55 -10.48 10.15
C CYS A 85 -7.46 -10.77 11.34
N GLN A 86 -6.89 -11.32 12.41
CA GLN A 86 -7.59 -11.57 13.67
C GLN A 86 -7.59 -10.38 14.61
N TYR A 87 -6.53 -9.59 14.57
CA TYR A 87 -6.32 -8.48 15.49
C TYR A 87 -6.00 -7.23 14.71
N VAL A 88 -6.52 -6.08 15.16
CA VAL A 88 -6.09 -4.77 14.70
C VAL A 88 -5.59 -3.97 15.89
N THR A 89 -4.41 -3.39 15.74
CA THR A 89 -3.71 -2.67 16.79
C THR A 89 -3.45 -1.25 16.34
N PRO A 90 -3.94 -0.22 17.04
CA PRO A 90 -3.60 1.15 16.73
C PRO A 90 -2.12 1.41 17.00
N LEU A 91 -1.51 2.20 16.13
CA LEU A 91 -0.11 2.61 16.21
C LEU A 91 -0.05 4.10 16.51
N TYR A 92 0.90 4.47 17.36
CA TYR A 92 1.17 5.86 17.71
C TYR A 92 2.63 6.17 17.43
N SER A 93 2.93 7.26 16.73
CA SER A 93 4.33 7.68 16.62
C SER A 93 4.82 8.22 17.96
N ASP A 94 5.97 7.74 18.41
CA ASP A 94 6.66 8.22 19.60
C ASP A 94 8.08 8.63 19.21
N TYR A 95 8.41 9.93 19.29
CA TYR A 95 9.69 10.53 18.88
C TYR A 95 10.43 9.85 17.71
N ASP A 96 11.26 8.83 18.01
CA ASP A 96 12.12 8.10 17.10
C ASP A 96 11.58 6.71 16.66
N THR A 97 10.38 6.32 17.08
CA THR A 97 9.77 5.01 16.80
C THR A 97 8.23 5.06 16.82
N ILE A 98 7.59 3.90 16.98
CA ILE A 98 6.14 3.71 17.18
C ILE A 98 5.86 2.98 18.49
N GLU A 99 4.70 3.24 19.07
CA GLU A 99 4.10 2.50 20.16
C GLU A 99 2.85 1.76 19.70
N PHE A 100 2.58 0.63 20.35
CA PHE A 100 1.42 -0.21 20.07
C PHE A 100 0.35 0.03 21.14
N GLY A 101 -0.86 0.40 20.73
CA GLY A 101 -2.00 0.43 21.64
C GLY A 101 -2.58 -0.96 21.92
N ASP A 102 -3.75 -0.96 22.54
CA ASP A 102 -4.49 -2.18 22.82
C ASP A 102 -5.05 -2.81 21.53
N ALA A 103 -4.74 -4.09 21.33
CA ALA A 103 -5.24 -4.84 20.18
C ALA A 103 -6.74 -5.10 20.31
N ILE A 104 -7.45 -4.93 19.20
CA ILE A 104 -8.89 -5.18 19.05
C ILE A 104 -9.07 -6.45 18.23
N GLU A 105 -9.82 -7.41 18.74
CA GLU A 105 -10.19 -8.61 18.00
C GLU A 105 -11.21 -8.27 16.90
N LEU A 106 -10.88 -8.61 15.66
CA LEU A 106 -11.81 -8.56 14.52
C LEU A 106 -12.72 -9.82 14.58
N LYS A 107 -13.92 -9.84 13.98
CA LYS A 107 -14.77 -11.07 13.95
C LYS A 107 -14.81 -11.65 12.53
N ASN A 108 -14.83 -12.99 12.40
CA ASN A 108 -14.88 -13.80 11.15
C ASN A 108 -13.63 -13.69 10.25
N PHE A 109 -12.84 -14.78 10.14
CA PHE A 109 -11.47 -14.74 9.61
C PHE A 109 -11.21 -15.68 8.42
N GLY A 110 -10.16 -15.36 7.67
CA GLY A 110 -9.50 -16.32 6.77
C GLY A 110 -8.47 -15.70 5.84
N THR A 111 -8.67 -14.45 5.40
CA THR A 111 -7.85 -13.86 4.34
C THR A 111 -7.51 -12.38 4.55
N LYS A 112 -6.49 -11.87 3.83
CA LYS A 112 -6.13 -10.44 3.85
C LYS A 112 -7.26 -9.54 3.34
N LYS A 113 -8.08 -10.03 2.41
CA LYS A 113 -9.29 -9.36 1.94
C LYS A 113 -10.25 -9.07 3.09
N ASP A 114 -10.51 -10.07 3.94
CA ASP A 114 -11.42 -9.93 5.07
C ASP A 114 -10.91 -8.86 6.04
N GLY A 115 -9.59 -8.82 6.30
CA GLY A 115 -8.97 -7.78 7.12
C GLY A 115 -9.19 -6.37 6.59
N VAL A 116 -9.04 -6.17 5.28
CA VAL A 116 -9.31 -4.88 4.63
C VAL A 116 -10.78 -4.49 4.77
N GLU A 117 -11.72 -5.41 4.49
CA GLU A 117 -13.14 -5.10 4.60
C GLU A 117 -13.55 -4.77 6.04
N GLN A 118 -13.02 -5.51 7.02
CA GLN A 118 -13.32 -5.26 8.43
C GLN A 118 -12.71 -3.93 8.90
N TYR A 119 -11.51 -3.57 8.43
CA TYR A 119 -10.91 -2.26 8.70
C TYR A 119 -11.88 -1.13 8.33
N PHE A 120 -12.38 -1.13 7.10
CA PHE A 120 -13.30 -0.10 6.62
C PHE A 120 -14.69 -0.16 7.29
N ARG A 121 -15.14 -1.34 7.73
CA ARG A 121 -16.42 -1.48 8.44
C ARG A 121 -16.35 -1.01 9.89
N TRP A 122 -15.28 -1.33 10.63
CA TRP A 122 -15.23 -1.20 12.09
C TRP A 122 -14.32 -0.09 12.58
N VAL A 123 -13.08 -0.06 12.09
CA VAL A 123 -12.04 0.84 12.59
C VAL A 123 -12.28 2.25 12.04
N GLU A 124 -12.83 2.30 10.83
CA GLU A 124 -12.78 3.49 10.01
C GLU A 124 -14.15 3.70 9.31
N SER A 125 -15.23 3.65 10.10
CA SER A 125 -16.60 3.98 9.66
C SER A 125 -16.78 5.45 9.21
N LYS A 126 -15.76 6.29 9.45
CA LYS A 126 -15.66 7.70 9.03
C LYS A 126 -14.53 7.94 8.02
N ASP A 127 -13.95 6.90 7.39
CA ASP A 127 -12.92 7.11 6.35
C ASP A 127 -13.50 7.94 5.21
N GLN A 128 -12.90 9.09 4.94
CA GLN A 128 -13.21 9.88 3.76
C GLN A 128 -12.17 9.66 2.66
N SER A 129 -11.32 8.63 2.79
CA SER A 129 -10.37 8.25 1.75
C SER A 129 -11.08 8.02 0.44
N SER A 130 -10.61 8.68 -0.60
CA SER A 130 -11.07 8.50 -1.98
C SER A 130 -10.22 7.48 -2.74
N VAL A 131 -9.05 7.15 -2.20
CA VAL A 131 -8.06 6.25 -2.81
C VAL A 131 -7.61 5.20 -1.79
N CYS A 132 -7.54 3.95 -2.24
CA CYS A 132 -6.99 2.83 -1.50
C CYS A 132 -5.87 2.18 -2.30
N VAL A 133 -4.70 2.02 -1.65
CA VAL A 133 -3.54 1.38 -2.26
C VAL A 133 -3.22 0.10 -1.50
N PHE A 134 -3.07 -1.01 -2.21
CA PHE A 134 -2.65 -2.29 -1.66
C PHE A 134 -1.24 -2.61 -2.17
N ALA A 135 -0.30 -2.90 -1.29
CA ALA A 135 1.06 -3.27 -1.65
C ALA A 135 1.37 -4.68 -1.16
N GLY A 136 1.81 -5.54 -2.09
CA GLY A 136 2.17 -6.92 -1.80
C GLY A 136 3.03 -7.53 -2.91
N ASN A 137 3.32 -8.83 -2.81
CA ASN A 137 4.12 -9.54 -3.82
C ASN A 137 3.49 -10.85 -4.28
N ASN A 138 2.52 -11.38 -3.54
CA ASN A 138 1.99 -12.72 -3.73
C ASN A 138 0.58 -12.63 -4.31
N GLU A 139 0.44 -13.10 -5.54
CA GLU A 139 -0.84 -13.11 -6.25
C GLU A 139 -1.92 -13.94 -5.52
N GLU A 140 -1.55 -14.97 -4.77
CA GLU A 140 -2.52 -15.84 -4.10
C GLU A 140 -2.97 -15.25 -2.74
N SER A 141 -2.04 -14.69 -1.97
CA SER A 141 -2.34 -14.18 -0.63
C SER A 141 -2.66 -12.69 -0.58
N ASP A 142 -2.11 -11.89 -1.49
CA ASP A 142 -2.14 -10.43 -1.39
C ASP A 142 -3.07 -9.82 -2.42
N LEU A 143 -3.07 -10.34 -3.66
CA LEU A 143 -3.91 -9.77 -4.73
C LEU A 143 -5.40 -9.85 -4.40
N ILE A 144 -5.81 -10.82 -3.57
CA ILE A 144 -7.19 -10.92 -3.07
C ILE A 144 -7.64 -9.67 -2.30
N MET A 145 -6.73 -8.83 -1.80
CA MET A 145 -7.09 -7.54 -1.19
C MET A 145 -7.66 -6.56 -2.22
N MET A 146 -7.33 -6.70 -3.51
CA MET A 146 -7.93 -5.90 -4.57
C MET A 146 -9.45 -6.13 -4.68
N ASP A 147 -9.88 -7.36 -4.39
CA ASP A 147 -11.29 -7.75 -4.36
C ASP A 147 -12.03 -7.31 -3.10
N ALA A 148 -11.36 -6.65 -2.15
CA ALA A 148 -12.00 -6.19 -0.92
C ALA A 148 -13.06 -5.14 -1.21
N ASN A 149 -14.23 -5.27 -0.59
CA ASN A 149 -15.26 -4.25 -0.64
C ASN A 149 -14.85 -3.02 0.19
N ILE A 150 -14.48 -1.94 -0.51
CA ILE A 150 -14.07 -0.67 0.08
C ILE A 150 -14.97 0.49 -0.38
N GLY A 151 -16.21 0.22 -0.79
CA GLY A 151 -17.13 1.24 -1.32
C GLY A 151 -16.65 1.87 -2.62
N ASP A 152 -16.96 3.16 -2.83
CA ASP A 152 -16.72 3.89 -4.09
C ASP A 152 -15.28 4.41 -4.27
N ARG A 153 -14.32 3.85 -3.53
CA ARG A 153 -12.93 4.30 -3.51
C ARG A 153 -12.18 3.76 -4.72
N GLU A 154 -11.28 4.58 -5.28
CA GLU A 154 -10.34 4.08 -6.28
C GLU A 154 -9.40 3.04 -5.63
N LYS A 155 -9.10 1.98 -6.37
CA LYS A 155 -8.24 0.88 -5.95
C LYS A 155 -6.98 0.83 -6.77
N TYR A 156 -5.83 0.76 -6.11
CA TYR A 156 -4.57 0.53 -6.78
C TYR A 156 -3.83 -0.60 -6.10
N PHE A 157 -3.30 -1.53 -6.88
CA PHE A 157 -2.45 -2.60 -6.36
C PHE A 157 -1.01 -2.39 -6.84
N LEU A 158 -0.05 -2.34 -5.91
CA LEU A 158 1.37 -2.36 -6.20
C LEU A 158 1.89 -3.78 -5.99
N LEU A 159 2.15 -4.51 -7.08
CA LEU A 159 2.66 -5.87 -7.00
C LEU A 159 4.15 -5.92 -7.31
N ALA A 160 4.97 -6.23 -6.31
CA ALA A 160 6.41 -6.40 -6.49
C ALA A 160 6.75 -7.82 -6.97
N ASN A 161 7.64 -7.94 -7.95
CA ASN A 161 8.43 -9.13 -8.29
C ASN A 161 7.72 -10.36 -8.94
N ARG A 162 6.40 -10.55 -8.89
CA ARG A 162 5.74 -11.75 -9.46
C ARG A 162 5.08 -11.58 -10.83
N ARG A 163 5.00 -12.68 -11.59
CA ARG A 163 4.10 -12.84 -12.76
C ARG A 163 2.66 -12.76 -12.25
N VAL A 164 1.81 -12.00 -12.95
CA VAL A 164 0.37 -11.97 -12.68
C VAL A 164 -0.28 -12.90 -13.68
N LEU A 165 -0.91 -13.97 -13.19
CA LEU A 165 -1.60 -14.97 -13.99
C LEU A 165 -3.07 -14.59 -14.23
N LYS A 166 -3.65 -13.72 -13.38
CA LYS A 166 -5.02 -13.20 -13.48
C LYS A 166 -5.16 -11.95 -14.36
N SER A 167 -4.36 -11.80 -15.41
CA SER A 167 -4.39 -10.60 -16.28
C SER A 167 -5.67 -10.42 -17.11
N ALA A 168 -6.55 -11.41 -17.12
CA ALA A 168 -7.86 -11.30 -17.73
C ALA A 168 -8.88 -10.59 -16.82
N ASN A 169 -8.63 -10.51 -15.51
CA ASN A 169 -9.58 -10.02 -14.51
C ASN A 169 -9.33 -8.58 -14.08
N TYR A 170 -8.10 -8.09 -14.23
CA TYR A 170 -7.69 -6.77 -13.78
C TYR A 170 -6.82 -6.08 -14.84
N PRO A 171 -6.94 -4.75 -14.99
CA PRO A 171 -5.98 -3.98 -15.77
C PRO A 171 -4.62 -4.00 -15.08
N ILE A 172 -3.61 -4.50 -15.78
CA ILE A 172 -2.23 -4.60 -15.30
C ILE A 172 -1.33 -3.73 -16.15
N TYR A 173 -0.73 -2.74 -15.50
CA TYR A 173 0.36 -1.96 -16.05
C TYR A 173 1.70 -2.50 -15.55
N LYS A 174 2.61 -2.83 -16.47
CA LYS A 174 3.98 -3.26 -16.13
C LYS A 174 4.89 -2.06 -16.18
N LEU A 175 5.37 -1.61 -15.03
CA LEU A 175 6.27 -0.48 -14.96
C LEU A 175 7.59 -0.81 -15.66
N SER A 176 7.82 -0.22 -16.83
CA SER A 176 9.04 -0.39 -17.60
C SER A 176 10.17 0.46 -16.98
N MET A 177 11.38 -0.11 -16.87
CA MET A 177 12.57 0.66 -16.48
C MET A 177 13.18 1.34 -17.71
N HIS A 178 12.42 2.15 -18.43
CA HIS A 178 12.99 2.94 -19.52
C HIS A 178 13.67 4.19 -18.95
N ARG A 179 14.88 4.49 -19.46
CA ARG A 179 15.51 5.80 -19.23
C ARG A 179 14.68 6.81 -20.01
N PRO A 180 14.05 7.81 -19.36
CA PRO A 180 13.20 8.74 -20.06
C PRO A 180 14.06 9.59 -20.99
N THR A 181 13.97 9.33 -22.30
CA THR A 181 14.24 10.35 -23.32
C THR A 181 13.12 11.39 -23.21
N HIS A 182 13.44 12.66 -23.43
CA HIS A 182 12.66 13.80 -22.92
C HIS A 182 11.14 13.72 -23.20
N THR A 183 10.36 14.18 -22.18
CA THR A 183 8.90 14.15 -22.00
C THR A 183 8.24 12.77 -21.82
N PHE A 184 8.74 11.97 -20.87
CA PHE A 184 8.02 10.78 -20.40
C PHE A 184 6.76 11.16 -19.60
N SER A 185 5.61 10.62 -20.00
CA SER A 185 4.35 10.67 -19.25
C SER A 185 4.00 9.27 -18.75
N VAL A 186 3.99 9.08 -17.43
CA VAL A 186 3.56 7.81 -16.81
C VAL A 186 2.14 7.44 -17.23
N VAL A 187 1.26 8.43 -17.36
CA VAL A 187 -0.15 8.20 -17.72
C VAL A 187 -0.28 7.71 -19.15
N ASN A 188 0.42 8.33 -20.10
CA ASN A 188 0.38 7.88 -21.49
C ASN A 188 0.96 6.46 -21.60
N ASP A 189 2.05 6.19 -20.89
CA ASP A 189 2.66 4.85 -20.85
C ASP A 189 1.69 3.81 -20.26
N ILE A 190 0.89 4.17 -19.24
CA ILE A 190 -0.16 3.31 -18.69
C ILE A 190 -1.25 3.02 -19.74
N LEU A 191 -1.78 4.05 -20.39
CA LEU A 191 -2.85 3.88 -21.37
C LEU A 191 -2.42 3.00 -22.54
N GLU A 192 -1.17 3.17 -22.99
CA GLU A 192 -0.61 2.42 -24.12
C GLU A 192 -0.20 0.98 -23.75
N ASN A 193 0.21 0.73 -22.51
CA ASN A 193 0.86 -0.54 -22.11
C ASN A 193 0.14 -1.34 -21.01
N THR A 194 -1.12 -1.01 -20.69
CA THR A 194 -1.94 -1.82 -19.78
C THR A 194 -2.51 -3.05 -20.50
N THR A 195 -2.62 -4.16 -19.78
CA THR A 195 -3.28 -5.38 -20.25
C THR A 195 -4.45 -5.73 -19.32
N PRO A 196 -5.69 -5.81 -19.82
CA PRO A 196 -6.12 -5.48 -21.19
C PRO A 196 -5.93 -3.99 -21.54
N PRO A 197 -5.87 -3.60 -22.83
CA PRO A 197 -5.77 -2.19 -23.23
C PRO A 197 -6.91 -1.36 -22.67
N ILE A 198 -6.61 -0.13 -22.25
CA ILE A 198 -7.57 0.81 -21.66
C ILE A 198 -7.54 2.12 -22.45
N THR A 199 -8.67 2.81 -22.52
CA THR A 199 -8.80 4.11 -23.21
C THR A 199 -8.79 5.29 -22.25
N GLU A 200 -8.98 5.03 -20.95
CA GLU A 200 -8.98 6.02 -19.87
C GLU A 200 -8.33 5.42 -18.62
N LEU A 201 -7.87 6.28 -17.71
CA LEU A 201 -7.26 5.83 -16.45
C LEU A 201 -8.33 5.14 -15.59
N PRO A 202 -8.19 3.84 -15.31
CA PRO A 202 -9.22 3.12 -14.56
C PRO A 202 -9.26 3.58 -13.10
N SER A 203 -10.39 3.33 -12.45
CA SER A 203 -10.54 3.47 -11.00
C SER A 203 -9.91 2.29 -10.23
N GLU A 204 -9.49 1.25 -10.95
CA GLU A 204 -8.88 0.03 -10.45
C GLU A 204 -7.66 -0.30 -11.32
N LEU A 205 -6.45 -0.40 -10.75
CA LEU A 205 -5.23 -0.71 -11.52
C LEU A 205 -4.21 -1.52 -10.73
N ILE A 206 -3.64 -2.57 -11.34
CA ILE A 206 -2.46 -3.26 -10.83
C ILE A 206 -1.21 -2.68 -11.50
N ILE A 207 -0.33 -2.06 -10.72
CA ILE A 207 1.00 -1.64 -11.15
C ILE A 207 1.99 -2.73 -10.74
N LYS A 208 2.43 -3.51 -11.72
CA LYS A 208 3.47 -4.50 -11.55
C LYS A 208 4.85 -3.82 -11.58
N THR A 209 5.63 -4.07 -10.54
CA THR A 209 6.96 -3.47 -10.35
C THR A 209 8.05 -4.54 -10.15
N GLY A 210 9.30 -4.09 -10.05
CA GLY A 210 10.47 -4.93 -9.76
C GLY A 210 10.56 -5.37 -8.30
N ALA A 211 11.79 -5.47 -7.78
CA ALA A 211 12.09 -6.09 -6.48
C ALA A 211 11.56 -5.30 -5.26
N LYS A 212 10.81 -5.97 -4.37
CA LYS A 212 10.39 -5.58 -3.00
C LYS A 212 10.23 -4.06 -2.78
N SER A 213 10.85 -3.48 -1.75
CA SER A 213 10.64 -2.05 -1.37
C SER A 213 11.04 -1.08 -2.48
N TYR A 214 12.08 -1.38 -3.26
CA TYR A 214 12.47 -0.60 -4.43
C TYR A 214 11.34 -0.54 -5.46
N GLY A 215 10.77 -1.69 -5.82
CA GLY A 215 9.66 -1.84 -6.76
C GLY A 215 8.43 -1.10 -6.26
N LEU A 216 8.06 -1.31 -4.99
CA LEU A 216 6.96 -0.59 -4.34
C LEU A 216 7.16 0.94 -4.40
N GLY A 217 8.37 1.42 -4.13
CA GLY A 217 8.70 2.84 -4.27
C GLY A 217 8.45 3.36 -5.69
N ARG A 218 8.84 2.60 -6.71
CA ARG A 218 8.54 2.95 -8.11
C ARG A 218 7.04 2.93 -8.41
N GLY A 219 6.29 2.01 -7.81
CA GLY A 219 4.83 1.98 -7.84
C GLY A 219 4.20 3.25 -7.25
N PHE A 220 4.65 3.69 -6.07
CA PHE A 220 4.18 4.94 -5.46
C PHE A 220 4.52 6.19 -6.27
N TYR A 221 5.66 6.20 -6.99
CA TYR A 221 5.95 7.25 -7.97
C TYR A 221 4.89 7.30 -9.07
N ALA A 222 4.58 6.15 -9.68
CA ALA A 222 3.58 6.06 -10.74
C ALA A 222 2.18 6.49 -10.25
N LEU A 223 1.75 6.04 -9.06
CA LEU A 223 0.48 6.46 -8.45
C LEU A 223 0.42 7.96 -8.17
N SER A 224 1.53 8.55 -7.71
CA SER A 224 1.60 10.00 -7.50
C SER A 224 1.44 10.77 -8.81
N ASP A 225 1.92 10.21 -9.92
CA ASP A 225 1.81 10.85 -11.25
C ASP A 225 0.42 10.67 -11.85
N ILE A 226 -0.19 9.49 -11.71
CA ILE A 226 -1.61 9.24 -12.05
C ILE A 226 -2.51 10.25 -11.32
N ALA A 227 -2.34 10.37 -10.00
CA ALA A 227 -3.20 11.24 -9.19
C ALA A 227 -3.03 12.72 -9.55
N LYS A 228 -1.81 13.18 -9.84
CA LYS A 228 -1.56 14.53 -10.34
C LYS A 228 -2.21 14.79 -11.70
N GLU A 229 -2.16 13.84 -12.62
CA GLU A 229 -2.70 14.04 -13.96
C GLU A 229 -4.22 14.06 -13.97
N LYS A 230 -4.87 13.15 -13.22
CA LYS A 230 -6.34 13.17 -13.05
C LYS A 230 -6.85 14.52 -12.56
N GLU A 231 -6.11 15.20 -11.70
CA GLU A 231 -6.44 16.54 -11.19
C GLU A 231 -6.25 17.67 -12.19
N ARG A 232 -5.40 17.48 -13.23
CA ARG A 232 -5.23 18.48 -14.30
C ARG A 232 -6.34 18.42 -15.33
N THR A 233 -6.97 17.26 -15.47
CA THR A 233 -8.02 16.97 -16.46
C THR A 233 -9.45 17.18 -15.94
N LEU A 234 -9.62 17.37 -14.63
CA LEU A 234 -10.89 17.67 -13.94
C LEU A 234 -11.01 19.17 -13.66
#